data_AF-A0A3P1XAV2-F1
#
_entry.id   AF-A0A3P1XAV2-F1
#
_cell.length_a   1.000
_cell.length_b   1.000
_cell.length_c   1.000
_cell.angle_alpha   90.00
_cell.angle_beta   90.00
_cell.angle_gamma   90.00
#
_symmetry.space_group_name_H-M   'P 1'
#
loop_
_entity.id
_entity.type
_entity.pdbx_description
1 polymer ?
#
loop_
_entity_poly.entity_id
_entity_poly.type
_entity_poly.pdbx_seq_one_letter_code
_entity_poly.pdbx_strand_id
1 'polypeptide(L)'
;ANIVENYATLTRSETLLPLVGDKAKLQHYAATTPIVDMVRFSPAQLDAEALINLLRPLTPRLYSIASSQAEVENEVHVTVGVVRYDVEGRARAGGASSFLADRVEEEGEVRVFIEHNDNFRLPANPETPVIMIGPGTGIAPFRA
;
A
#
# COMPACT_ATOMS: atom_id res chain seq x y z
N ALA A 1 -9.13 -2.70 10.77
CA ALA A 1 -10.16 -3.05 11.77
C ALA A 1 -9.52 -3.25 13.14
N ASN A 2 -8.70 -4.30 13.35
CA ASN A 2 -8.16 -4.62 14.69
C ASN A 2 -7.42 -3.47 15.38
N ILE A 3 -6.61 -2.68 14.65
CA ILE A 3 -5.94 -1.52 15.25
C ILE A 3 -6.92 -0.47 15.78
N VAL A 4 -8.04 -0.23 15.09
CA VAL A 4 -9.05 0.75 15.50
C VAL A 4 -9.71 0.31 16.80
N GLU A 5 -10.09 -0.97 16.88
CA GLU A 5 -10.71 -1.57 18.06
C GLU A 5 -9.75 -1.63 19.26
N ASN A 6 -8.52 -2.07 19.05
CA ASN A 6 -7.50 -2.13 20.09
C ASN A 6 -7.17 -0.72 20.62
N TYR A 7 -7.01 0.26 19.72
CA TYR A 7 -6.78 1.65 20.10
C TYR A 7 -7.97 2.22 20.86
N ALA A 8 -9.20 2.00 20.38
CA ALA A 8 -10.42 2.46 21.04
C ALA A 8 -10.55 1.92 22.48
N THR A 9 -10.29 0.63 22.66
CA THR A 9 -10.36 -0.04 23.96
C THR A 9 -9.27 0.44 24.90
N LEU A 10 -8.04 0.55 24.40
CA LEU A 10 -6.88 0.97 25.20
C LEU A 10 -7.00 2.43 25.66
N THR A 11 -7.43 3.32 24.76
CA THR A 11 -7.51 4.77 25.03
C THR A 11 -8.84 5.21 25.61
N ARG A 12 -9.84 4.32 25.65
CA ARG A 12 -11.24 4.63 25.98
C ARG A 12 -11.79 5.81 25.15
N SER A 13 -11.44 5.84 23.88
CA SER A 13 -11.85 6.89 22.94
C SER A 13 -13.37 7.01 22.85
N GLU A 14 -13.93 8.17 23.19
CA GLU A 14 -15.37 8.43 23.09
C GLU A 14 -15.88 8.35 21.64
N THR A 15 -15.03 8.65 20.65
CA THR A 15 -15.40 8.66 19.23
C THR A 15 -15.25 7.28 18.57
N LEU A 16 -14.33 6.45 19.04
CA LEU A 16 -14.05 5.14 18.43
C LEU A 16 -14.70 3.96 19.17
N LEU A 17 -14.92 4.06 20.48
CA LEU A 17 -15.60 3.02 21.26
C LEU A 17 -16.99 2.66 20.70
N PRO A 18 -17.83 3.60 20.22
CA PRO A 18 -19.13 3.26 19.61
C PRO A 18 -19.05 2.40 18.35
N LEU A 19 -17.86 2.28 17.73
CA LEU A 19 -17.64 1.42 16.57
C LEU A 19 -17.29 -0.03 16.98
N VAL A 20 -16.86 -0.25 18.22
CA VAL A 20 -16.47 -1.57 18.73
C VAL A 20 -17.67 -2.51 18.71
N GLY A 21 -17.46 -3.74 18.22
CA GLY A 21 -18.53 -4.73 18.01
C GLY A 21 -19.21 -4.66 16.64
N ASP A 22 -19.04 -3.57 15.88
CA ASP A 22 -19.53 -3.45 14.50
C ASP A 22 -18.38 -3.59 13.50
N LYS A 23 -18.18 -4.83 13.02
CA LYS A 23 -17.08 -5.16 12.11
C LYS A 23 -17.11 -4.34 10.82
N ALA A 24 -18.30 -4.04 10.29
CA ALA A 24 -18.43 -3.28 9.04
C ALA A 24 -17.99 -1.83 9.24
N LYS A 25 -18.41 -1.20 10.33
CA LYS A 25 -17.96 0.17 10.68
C LYS A 25 -16.46 0.24 10.96
N LEU A 26 -15.90 -0.73 11.69
CA LEU A 26 -14.46 -0.78 11.97
C LEU A 26 -13.63 -0.96 10.69
N GLN A 27 -14.11 -1.78 9.76
CA GLN A 27 -13.45 -1.96 8.46
C GLN A 27 -13.55 -0.70 7.61
N HIS A 28 -14.72 -0.09 7.54
CA HIS A 28 -14.93 1.16 6.81
C HIS A 28 -14.04 2.28 7.35
N TYR A 29 -14.04 2.51 8.66
CA TYR A 29 -13.19 3.52 9.30
C TYR A 29 -11.71 3.28 9.03
N ALA A 30 -11.24 2.04 9.15
CA ALA A 30 -9.84 1.70 8.87
C ALA A 30 -9.45 1.87 7.39
N ALA A 31 -10.41 1.75 6.46
CA ALA A 31 -10.16 1.92 5.03
C ALA A 31 -10.11 3.41 4.62
N THR A 32 -10.83 4.27 5.34
CA THR A 32 -10.94 5.70 5.00
C THR A 32 -10.06 6.60 5.88
N THR A 33 -9.60 6.11 7.03
CA THR A 33 -8.83 6.90 7.99
C THR A 33 -7.44 6.29 8.22
N PRO A 34 -6.37 6.94 7.72
CA PRO A 34 -5.00 6.55 8.03
C PRO A 34 -4.73 6.56 9.53
N ILE A 35 -3.81 5.70 10.00
CA ILE A 35 -3.48 5.56 11.43
C ILE A 35 -3.08 6.90 12.07
N VAL A 36 -2.29 7.71 11.36
CA VAL A 36 -1.88 9.05 11.82
C VAL A 36 -3.07 10.00 11.99
N ASP A 37 -4.09 9.88 11.14
CA ASP A 37 -5.31 10.68 11.25
C ASP A 37 -6.24 10.14 12.34
N MET A 38 -6.33 8.82 12.52
CA MET A 38 -7.06 8.22 13.64
C MET A 38 -6.56 8.74 14.99
N VAL A 39 -5.24 8.77 15.19
CA VAL A 39 -4.63 9.30 16.42
C VAL A 39 -4.86 10.82 16.54
N ARG A 40 -4.85 11.56 15.43
CA ARG A 40 -5.16 13.00 15.41
C ARG A 40 -6.62 13.29 15.80
N PHE A 41 -7.57 12.49 15.32
CA PHE A 41 -8.99 12.66 15.59
C PHE A 41 -9.41 12.19 16.98
N SER A 42 -8.65 11.26 17.55
CA SER A 42 -8.88 10.74 18.90
C SER A 42 -7.55 10.73 19.69
N PRO A 43 -7.02 11.92 20.05
CA PRO A 43 -5.74 12.01 20.74
C PRO A 43 -5.81 11.34 22.11
N ALA A 44 -4.79 10.56 22.44
CA ALA A 44 -4.63 9.93 23.73
C ALA A 44 -3.16 9.83 24.11
N GLN A 45 -2.85 9.76 25.40
CA GLN A 45 -1.50 9.46 25.86
C GLN A 45 -1.26 7.95 25.76
N LEU A 46 -0.22 7.58 25.04
CA LEU A 46 0.28 6.23 24.91
C LEU A 46 1.77 6.23 25.24
N ASP A 47 2.22 5.25 26.01
CA ASP A 47 3.64 4.97 26.08
C ASP A 47 4.14 4.31 24.77
N ALA A 48 5.45 4.22 24.62
CA ALA A 48 6.06 3.69 23.41
C ALA A 48 5.73 2.21 23.17
N GLU A 49 5.65 1.41 24.24
CA GLU A 49 5.40 -0.02 24.16
C GLU A 49 3.95 -0.31 23.72
N ALA A 50 2.99 0.40 24.31
CA ALA A 50 1.59 0.40 23.94
C ALA A 50 1.41 0.75 22.46
N LEU A 51 2.10 1.79 21.98
CA LEU A 51 2.05 2.16 20.57
C LEU A 51 2.59 1.06 19.66
N ILE A 52 3.74 0.49 19.97
CA ILE A 52 4.35 -0.58 19.17
C ILE A 52 3.43 -1.81 19.12
N ASN A 53 2.83 -2.18 20.25
CA ASN A 53 1.93 -3.33 20.35
C ASN A 53 0.61 -3.15 19.56
N LEU A 54 0.22 -1.91 19.24
CA LEU A 54 -0.93 -1.64 18.38
C LEU A 54 -0.62 -1.78 16.88
N LEU A 55 0.65 -1.62 16.49
CA LEU A 55 1.04 -1.56 15.09
C LEU A 55 1.33 -2.96 14.53
N ARG A 56 0.93 -3.18 13.28
CA ARG A 56 1.35 -4.34 12.50
C ARG A 56 2.69 -4.07 11.82
N PRO A 57 3.48 -5.11 11.51
CA PRO A 57 4.63 -4.98 10.62
C PRO A 57 4.25 -4.31 9.30
N LEU A 58 5.17 -3.50 8.78
CA LEU A 58 4.99 -2.84 7.49
C LEU A 58 4.96 -3.89 6.38
N THR A 59 3.83 -4.02 5.70
CA THR A 59 3.71 -4.95 4.57
C THR A 59 4.23 -4.34 3.28
N PRO A 60 4.99 -5.13 2.48
CA PRO A 60 5.48 -4.67 1.18
C PRO A 60 4.32 -4.38 0.23
N ARG A 61 4.61 -3.61 -0.82
CA ARG A 61 3.68 -3.35 -1.93
C ARG A 61 4.21 -4.07 -3.16
N LEU A 62 3.34 -4.83 -3.79
CA LEU A 62 3.64 -5.50 -5.05
C LEU A 62 3.38 -4.54 -6.21
N TYR A 63 4.30 -4.54 -7.16
CA TYR A 63 4.19 -3.84 -8.44
C TYR A 63 4.46 -4.85 -9.54
N SER A 64 3.70 -4.79 -10.63
CA SER A 64 4.02 -5.59 -11.82
C SER A 64 5.30 -5.07 -12.45
N ILE A 65 6.21 -5.99 -12.75
CA ILE A 65 7.42 -5.69 -13.53
C ILE A 65 7.00 -5.21 -14.91
N ALA A 66 7.62 -4.13 -15.37
CA ALA A 66 7.33 -3.44 -16.61
C ALA A 66 8.54 -3.46 -17.57
N SER A 67 9.42 -4.45 -17.44
CA SER A 67 10.60 -4.64 -18.28
C SER A 67 10.81 -6.10 -18.66
N SER A 68 11.33 -6.32 -19.87
CA SER A 68 11.90 -7.59 -20.31
C SER A 68 13.36 -7.66 -19.88
N GLN A 69 13.77 -8.73 -19.20
CA GLN A 69 15.18 -8.95 -18.88
C GLN A 69 16.07 -9.06 -20.13
N ALA A 70 15.50 -9.49 -21.27
CA ALA A 70 16.23 -9.56 -22.53
C ALA A 70 16.58 -8.17 -23.10
N GLU A 71 15.85 -7.12 -22.69
CA GLU A 71 16.02 -5.75 -23.21
C GLU A 71 16.81 -4.85 -22.25
N VAL A 72 16.77 -5.12 -20.94
CA VAL A 72 17.33 -4.22 -19.91
C VAL A 72 18.33 -4.88 -18.96
N GLU A 73 18.72 -6.12 -19.25
CA GLU A 73 19.75 -6.88 -18.52
C GLU A 73 19.50 -6.99 -17.00
N ASN A 74 20.12 -6.09 -16.21
CA ASN A 74 20.12 -6.13 -14.75
C ASN A 74 19.16 -5.11 -14.12
N GLU A 75 18.24 -4.55 -14.90
CA GLU A 75 17.26 -3.57 -14.43
C GLU A 75 15.86 -4.18 -14.23
N VAL A 76 15.13 -3.62 -13.28
CA VAL A 76 13.71 -3.90 -13.07
C VAL A 76 12.95 -2.59 -13.15
N HIS A 77 12.05 -2.48 -14.12
CA HIS A 77 11.18 -1.33 -14.27
C HIS A 77 9.84 -1.57 -13.61
N VAL A 78 9.27 -0.52 -13.02
CA VAL A 78 7.91 -0.53 -12.46
C VAL A 78 7.15 0.71 -12.94
N THR A 79 5.86 0.56 -13.20
CA THR A 79 4.97 1.69 -13.50
C THR A 79 4.15 2.02 -12.25
N VAL A 80 4.46 3.15 -11.62
CA VAL A 80 3.89 3.51 -10.31
C VAL A 80 2.88 4.64 -10.43
N GLY A 81 1.62 4.34 -10.10
CA GLY A 81 0.62 5.37 -9.84
C GLY A 81 0.82 5.96 -8.45
N VAL A 82 1.18 7.25 -8.38
CA VAL A 82 1.41 7.91 -7.09
C VAL A 82 0.06 8.18 -6.42
N VAL A 83 -0.15 7.55 -5.26
CA VAL A 83 -1.39 7.72 -4.50
C VAL A 83 -1.26 9.00 -3.69
N ARG A 84 -2.11 9.98 -3.98
CA ARG A 84 -2.24 11.23 -3.24
C ARG A 84 -3.71 11.50 -2.96
N TYR A 85 -4.01 11.98 -1.76
CA TYR A 85 -5.36 12.29 -1.32
C TYR A 85 -5.31 13.34 -0.21
N ASP A 86 -6.47 13.85 0.19
CA ASP A 86 -6.61 14.85 1.24
C ASP A 86 -7.42 14.29 2.41
N VAL A 87 -7.04 14.67 3.62
CA VAL A 87 -7.82 14.42 4.84
C VAL A 87 -7.89 15.72 5.65
N GLU A 88 -9.05 16.38 5.62
CA GLU A 88 -9.30 17.68 6.25
C GLU A 88 -8.28 18.77 5.88
N GLY A 89 -8.03 18.96 4.58
CA GLY A 89 -7.10 19.96 4.06
C GLY A 89 -5.62 19.60 4.29
N ARG A 90 -5.32 18.38 4.75
CA ARG A 90 -3.96 17.87 4.86
C ARG A 90 -3.69 16.85 3.76
N ALA A 91 -2.68 17.16 2.94
CA ALA A 91 -2.17 16.25 1.94
C ALA A 91 -1.66 14.95 2.59
N ARG A 92 -2.12 13.82 2.05
CA ARG A 92 -1.69 12.47 2.38
C ARG A 92 -1.25 11.75 1.12
N ALA A 93 -0.38 10.77 1.29
CA ALA A 93 0.14 9.98 0.19
C ALA A 93 0.32 8.50 0.57
N GLY A 94 0.31 7.64 -0.43
CA GLY A 94 0.50 6.20 -0.24
C GLY A 94 1.95 5.88 0.12
N GLY A 95 2.16 5.18 1.23
CA GLY A 95 3.50 5.01 1.80
C GLY A 95 4.57 4.43 0.85
N ALA A 96 4.22 3.49 -0.03
CA ALA A 96 5.18 2.93 -0.99
C ALA A 96 5.31 3.78 -2.26
N SER A 97 4.19 4.23 -2.84
CA SER A 97 4.22 4.96 -4.11
C SER A 97 4.81 6.36 -3.98
N SER A 98 4.56 7.07 -2.87
CA SER A 98 5.23 8.36 -2.63
C SER A 98 6.67 8.20 -2.15
N PHE A 99 7.01 7.07 -1.51
CA PHE A 99 8.41 6.80 -1.19
C PHE A 99 9.23 6.66 -2.48
N LEU A 100 8.77 5.83 -3.40
CA LEU A 100 9.42 5.65 -4.70
C LEU A 100 9.44 6.94 -5.56
N ALA A 101 8.40 7.76 -5.50
CA ALA A 101 8.30 8.96 -6.34
C ALA A 101 8.99 10.21 -5.76
N ASP A 102 8.99 10.37 -4.43
CA ASP A 102 9.33 11.64 -3.78
C ASP A 102 10.50 11.54 -2.79
N ARG A 103 10.90 10.34 -2.36
CA ARG A 103 11.85 10.15 -1.24
C ARG A 103 13.11 9.40 -1.61
N VAL A 104 13.02 8.45 -2.53
CA VAL A 104 14.19 7.73 -3.03
C VAL A 104 14.91 8.67 -4.00
N GLU A 105 16.16 8.97 -3.68
CA GLU A 105 17.05 9.71 -4.57
C GLU A 105 17.64 8.78 -5.62
N GLU A 106 18.19 9.35 -6.69
CA GLU A 106 18.98 8.59 -7.66
C GLU A 106 20.12 7.86 -6.94
N GLU A 107 20.43 6.63 -7.38
CA GLU A 107 21.38 5.73 -6.71
C GLU A 107 20.98 5.30 -5.28
N GLY A 108 19.77 5.67 -4.81
CA GLY A 108 19.24 5.24 -3.52
C GLY A 108 18.90 3.76 -3.45
N GLU A 109 19.00 3.17 -2.26
CA GLU A 109 18.72 1.75 -2.04
C GLU A 109 17.24 1.48 -1.74
N VAL A 110 16.69 0.45 -2.40
CA VAL A 110 15.32 -0.04 -2.16
C VAL A 110 15.34 -1.54 -1.91
N ARG A 111 14.78 -1.97 -0.78
CA ARG A 111 14.60 -3.40 -0.49
C ARG A 111 13.46 -3.96 -1.33
N VAL A 112 13.77 -4.91 -2.20
CA VAL A 112 12.83 -5.56 -3.11
C VAL A 112 12.95 -7.09 -3.01
N PHE A 113 11.91 -7.77 -3.48
CA PHE A 113 11.92 -9.22 -3.70
C PHE A 113 11.02 -9.53 -4.89
N ILE A 114 11.19 -10.71 -5.48
CA ILE A 114 10.35 -11.19 -6.59
C ILE A 114 9.25 -12.08 -6.03
N GLU A 115 8.01 -11.67 -6.26
CA GLU A 115 6.82 -12.51 -6.04
C GLU A 115 6.49 -13.21 -7.38
N HIS A 116 6.68 -14.52 -7.45
CA HIS A 116 6.47 -15.28 -8.68
C HIS A 116 4.98 -15.43 -9.02
N ASN A 117 4.61 -15.17 -10.28
CA ASN A 117 3.26 -15.40 -10.80
C ASN A 117 3.30 -16.17 -12.13
N ASP A 118 3.10 -17.48 -12.07
CA ASP A 118 3.13 -18.32 -13.28
C ASP A 118 1.82 -18.31 -14.07
N ASN A 119 0.75 -17.72 -13.52
CA ASN A 119 -0.54 -17.61 -14.19
C ASN A 119 -0.63 -16.41 -15.15
N PHE A 120 0.37 -15.52 -15.16
CA PHE A 120 0.37 -14.30 -15.97
C PHE A 120 1.65 -14.20 -16.80
N ARG A 121 1.77 -15.08 -17.79
CA ARG A 121 2.90 -15.15 -18.73
C ARG A 121 2.39 -15.22 -20.17
N LEU A 122 3.25 -14.85 -21.12
CA LEU A 122 2.96 -15.08 -22.53
C LEU A 122 2.79 -16.58 -22.83
N PRO A 123 1.93 -16.94 -23.80
CA PRO A 123 1.82 -18.33 -24.26
C PRO A 123 3.18 -18.86 -24.75
N ALA A 124 3.42 -20.16 -24.56
CA ALA A 124 4.67 -20.80 -25.00
C ALA A 124 4.84 -20.77 -26.53
N ASN A 125 3.74 -20.78 -27.29
CA ASN A 125 3.77 -20.62 -28.73
C ASN A 125 3.65 -19.13 -29.10
N PRO A 126 4.69 -18.50 -29.68
CA PRO A 126 4.70 -17.08 -30.03
C PRO A 126 3.68 -16.71 -31.12
N GLU A 127 3.20 -17.67 -31.91
CA GLU A 127 2.16 -17.44 -32.92
C GLU A 127 0.75 -17.37 -32.33
N THR A 128 0.61 -17.59 -31.02
CA THR A 128 -0.70 -17.51 -30.36
C THR A 128 -1.12 -16.04 -30.27
N PRO A 129 -2.26 -15.63 -30.88
CA PRO A 129 -2.71 -14.26 -30.77
C PRO A 129 -3.08 -13.92 -29.32
N VAL A 130 -2.62 -12.78 -28.83
CA VAL A 130 -2.88 -12.29 -27.46
C VAL A 130 -3.63 -10.97 -27.52
N ILE A 131 -4.67 -10.83 -26.69
CA ILE A 131 -5.35 -9.55 -26.45
C ILE A 131 -4.99 -9.10 -25.03
N MET A 132 -4.32 -7.95 -24.93
CA MET A 132 -3.92 -7.35 -23.66
C MET A 132 -4.84 -6.17 -23.33
N ILE A 133 -5.48 -6.19 -22.15
CA ILE A 133 -6.42 -5.15 -21.71
C ILE A 133 -5.94 -4.61 -20.36
N GLY A 134 -5.49 -3.35 -20.34
CA GLY A 134 -4.93 -2.74 -19.13
C GLY A 134 -5.13 -1.22 -19.08
N PRO A 135 -6.11 -0.71 -18.33
CA PRO A 135 -6.28 0.73 -18.14
C PRO A 135 -5.27 1.30 -17.12
N GLY A 136 -4.77 2.52 -17.38
CA GLY A 136 -3.86 3.23 -16.46
C GLY A 136 -2.57 2.44 -16.21
N THR A 137 -2.19 2.28 -14.93
CA THR A 137 -1.02 1.49 -14.53
C THR A 137 -1.17 -0.01 -14.82
N GLY A 138 -2.36 -0.47 -15.21
CA GLY A 138 -2.59 -1.84 -15.71
C GLY A 138 -1.79 -2.17 -16.98
N ILE A 139 -1.19 -1.18 -17.65
CA ILE A 139 -0.25 -1.39 -18.75
C ILE A 139 1.10 -1.99 -18.32
N ALA A 140 1.46 -1.89 -17.03
CA ALA A 140 2.77 -2.27 -16.50
C ALA A 140 3.28 -3.63 -17.02
N PRO A 141 2.56 -4.75 -16.83
CA PRO A 141 3.08 -6.04 -17.27
C PRO A 141 3.07 -6.24 -18.80
N PHE A 142 2.38 -5.38 -19.57
CA PHE A 142 2.36 -5.45 -21.04
C PHE A 142 3.49 -4.66 -21.69
N ARG A 143 4.21 -3.86 -20.91
CA ARG A 143 5.47 -3.22 -21.33
C ARG A 143 6.67 -4.17 -21.21
N ALA A 144 6.54 -5.21 -20.37
CA ALA A 144 7.59 -6.17 -20.09
C ALA A 144 7.85 -7.15 -21.24
#